data_AF-A0A452YAY7-F1
#
_entry.id   AF-A0A452YAY7-F1
#
_cell.length_a   1.000
_cell.length_b   1.000
_cell.length_c   1.000
_cell.angle_alpha   90.00
_cell.angle_beta   90.00
_cell.angle_gamma   90.00
#
_symmetry.space_group_name_H-M   'P 1'
#
loop_
_entity.id
_entity.type
_entity.pdbx_description
1 polymer ?
#
loop_
_entity_poly.entity_id
_entity_poly.type
_entity_poly.pdbx_seq_one_letter_code
_entity_poly.pdbx_strand_id
1 'polypeptide(L)'
;QKNHLSGLKRKYLKIQFDTVQQLMRVRSDLMHVVEKNEEERDAVDAFESIYGVKRVERPQDYINCIIDLREYDVPYHVRFAIDNDVRSGQWYNVGVSGSDVLLQRREDLLQRAEVHVCAFDIETTKLPLKFPDAEYDSVMMISYMIDGQGYLIINRECVGEDIEDLEYTPKPEFEGHFRVKNVADEVGLLKAWFSHMQEVKPGIYVTYNGDFFDWPFLEKRAAHHGIKMNEEIGFQCDSNQGECRAKFSCHLDCFAWVKRDSYLPQ
;
A
#
# COMPACT_ATOMS: atom_id res chain seq x y z
N GLN A 1 29.48 -6.72 18.99
CA GLN A 1 29.65 -8.07 19.56
C GLN A 1 31.10 -8.51 19.46
N LYS A 2 31.76 -8.84 20.58
CA LYS A 2 33.07 -9.51 20.53
C LYS A 2 32.90 -10.92 19.93
N ASN A 3 33.72 -11.27 18.94
CA ASN A 3 33.89 -12.62 18.39
C ASN A 3 32.71 -13.28 17.63
N HIS A 4 31.71 -12.54 17.15
CA HIS A 4 30.65 -13.16 16.32
C HIS A 4 31.18 -13.73 14.99
N LEU A 5 32.29 -13.19 14.49
CA LEU A 5 33.03 -13.71 13.32
C LEU A 5 33.75 -15.04 13.61
N SER A 6 33.84 -15.49 14.86
CA SER A 6 34.44 -16.79 15.21
C SER A 6 33.48 -17.97 15.02
N GLY A 7 32.28 -17.75 14.48
CA GLY A 7 31.25 -18.77 14.28
C GLY A 7 30.40 -19.09 15.52
N LEU A 8 30.65 -18.44 16.65
CA LEU A 8 29.84 -18.58 17.87
C LEU A 8 28.43 -18.00 17.63
N LYS A 9 27.41 -18.87 17.71
CA LYS A 9 26.00 -18.49 17.53
C LYS A 9 25.32 -18.23 18.88
N ARG A 10 24.43 -17.26 18.92
CA ARG A 10 23.51 -17.05 20.04
C ARG A 10 22.38 -18.08 20.00
N LYS A 11 21.94 -18.53 21.17
CA LYS A 11 20.75 -19.38 21.31
C LYS A 11 19.54 -18.47 21.56
N TYR A 12 18.44 -18.79 20.90
CA TYR A 12 17.16 -18.08 21.02
C TYR A 12 16.03 -19.08 21.24
N LEU A 13 14.97 -18.65 21.94
CA LEU A 13 13.72 -19.38 22.03
C LEU A 13 12.78 -18.87 20.92
N LYS A 14 12.47 -19.73 19.93
CA LYS A 14 11.47 -19.41 18.91
C LYS A 14 10.08 -19.68 19.49
N ILE A 15 9.22 -18.67 19.45
CA ILE A 15 7.82 -18.76 19.87
C ILE A 15 6.95 -18.70 18.61
N GLN A 16 5.92 -19.54 18.54
CA GLN A 16 5.01 -19.63 17.39
C GLN A 16 3.58 -19.41 17.86
N PHE A 17 2.78 -18.81 16.98
CA PHE A 17 1.38 -18.46 17.23
C PHE A 17 0.55 -18.82 16.01
N ASP A 18 -0.73 -19.11 16.23
CA ASP A 18 -1.66 -19.39 15.14
C ASP A 18 -2.06 -18.10 14.41
N THR A 19 -2.04 -16.96 15.11
CA THR A 19 -2.45 -15.66 14.56
C THR A 19 -1.54 -14.50 14.99
N VAL A 20 -1.54 -13.43 14.18
CA VAL A 20 -0.83 -12.18 14.50
C VAL A 20 -1.42 -11.53 15.77
N GLN A 21 -2.72 -11.68 16.02
CA GLN A 21 -3.35 -11.14 17.23
C GLN A 21 -2.82 -11.80 18.51
N GLN A 22 -2.59 -13.11 18.50
CA GLN A 22 -1.96 -13.82 19.62
C GLN A 22 -0.52 -13.34 19.84
N LEU A 23 0.26 -13.21 18.76
CA LEU A 23 1.61 -12.67 18.81
C LEU A 23 1.62 -11.28 19.47
N MET A 24 0.73 -10.39 19.02
CA MET A 24 0.68 -9.01 19.54
C MET A 24 0.30 -8.94 21.02
N ARG A 25 -0.59 -9.83 21.50
CA ARG A 25 -0.91 -9.93 22.93
C ARG A 25 0.29 -10.34 23.75
N VAL A 26 0.94 -11.44 23.39
CA VAL A 26 2.12 -11.94 24.12
C VAL A 26 3.30 -10.97 24.04
N ARG A 27 3.48 -10.31 22.89
CA ARG A 27 4.46 -9.22 22.74
C ARG A 27 4.19 -8.10 23.76
N SER A 28 2.94 -7.67 23.91
CA SER A 28 2.59 -6.60 24.86
C SER A 28 2.93 -7.00 26.29
N ASP A 29 2.58 -8.22 26.69
CA ASP A 29 2.85 -8.72 28.05
C ASP A 29 4.37 -8.84 28.32
N LEU A 30 5.13 -9.35 27.34
CA LEU A 30 6.57 -9.55 27.47
C LEU A 30 7.37 -8.25 27.38
N MET A 31 6.88 -7.23 26.68
CA MET A 31 7.60 -5.95 26.55
C MET A 31 7.81 -5.30 27.91
N HIS A 32 6.77 -5.28 28.75
CA HIS A 32 6.87 -4.77 30.12
C HIS A 32 7.84 -5.56 31.01
N VAL A 33 7.91 -6.88 30.81
CA VAL A 33 8.88 -7.73 31.51
C VAL A 33 10.30 -7.38 31.08
N VAL A 34 10.54 -7.20 29.77
CA VAL A 34 11.85 -6.86 29.22
C VAL A 34 12.33 -5.50 29.72
N GLU A 35 11.49 -4.47 29.64
CA GLU A 35 11.81 -3.12 30.12
C GLU A 35 12.22 -3.15 31.60
N LYS A 36 11.44 -3.83 32.44
CA LYS A 36 11.74 -3.98 33.87
C LYS A 36 13.08 -4.71 34.10
N ASN A 37 13.30 -5.82 33.41
CA ASN A 37 14.50 -6.63 33.59
C ASN A 37 15.76 -5.92 33.09
N GLU A 38 15.64 -5.10 32.05
CA GLU A 38 16.74 -4.28 31.53
C GLU A 38 17.14 -3.21 32.55
N GLU A 39 16.17 -2.49 33.15
CA GLU A 39 16.43 -1.51 34.23
C GLU A 39 17.10 -2.16 35.46
N GLU A 40 16.58 -3.31 35.92
CA GLU A 40 17.16 -4.04 37.05
C GLU A 40 18.59 -4.50 36.76
N ARG A 41 18.83 -4.98 35.53
CA ARG A 41 20.16 -5.41 35.10
C ARG A 41 21.14 -4.26 35.02
N ASP A 42 20.75 -3.13 34.44
CA ASP A 42 21.60 -1.94 34.34
C ASP A 42 21.98 -1.42 35.73
N ALA A 43 21.04 -1.45 36.68
CA ALA A 43 21.31 -1.10 38.08
C ALA A 43 22.34 -2.05 38.72
N VAL A 44 22.23 -3.36 38.47
CA VAL A 44 23.20 -4.36 38.93
C VAL A 44 24.57 -4.16 38.29
N ASP A 45 24.63 -4.03 36.96
CA ASP A 45 25.87 -3.83 36.22
C ASP A 45 26.58 -2.53 36.67
N ALA A 46 25.83 -1.45 36.95
CA ALA A 46 26.37 -0.23 37.52
C ALA A 46 26.95 -0.45 38.93
N PHE A 47 26.23 -1.17 39.80
CA PHE A 47 26.71 -1.50 41.14
C PHE A 47 27.98 -2.37 41.11
N GLU A 48 28.03 -3.43 40.29
CA GLU A 48 29.20 -4.29 40.15
C GLU A 48 30.42 -3.52 39.63
N SER A 49 30.20 -2.56 38.72
CA SER A 49 31.28 -1.72 38.17
C SER A 49 31.91 -0.80 39.21
N ILE A 50 31.13 -0.29 40.17
CA ILE A 50 31.57 0.64 41.21
C ILE A 50 32.26 -0.11 42.35
N TYR A 51 31.69 -1.24 42.79
CA TYR A 51 32.13 -1.94 44.00
C TYR A 51 33.03 -3.15 43.74
N GLY A 52 33.19 -3.58 42.48
CA GLY A 52 34.08 -4.69 42.10
C GLY A 52 33.64 -6.06 42.63
N VAL A 53 32.41 -6.18 43.13
CA VAL A 53 31.83 -7.43 43.66
C VAL A 53 30.89 -8.02 42.63
N LYS A 54 31.19 -9.23 42.14
CA LYS A 54 30.27 -9.99 41.27
C LYS A 54 29.29 -10.78 42.11
N ARG A 55 27.98 -10.57 41.95
CA ARG A 55 26.95 -11.43 42.54
C ARG A 55 26.76 -12.66 41.65
N VAL A 56 26.85 -13.85 42.24
CA VAL A 56 26.47 -15.11 41.60
C VAL A 56 25.17 -15.59 42.25
N GLU A 57 24.07 -14.90 41.98
CA GLU A 57 22.74 -15.37 42.35
C GLU A 57 22.17 -16.24 41.23
N ARG A 58 21.62 -17.41 41.59
CA ARG A 58 20.87 -18.22 40.63
C ARG A 58 19.51 -17.55 40.39
N PRO A 59 19.02 -17.48 39.14
CA PRO A 59 17.70 -16.91 38.88
C PRO A 59 16.63 -17.70 39.64
N GLN A 60 15.84 -17.00 40.44
CA GLN A 60 14.74 -17.59 41.20
C GLN A 60 13.49 -17.76 40.30
N ASP A 61 13.33 -16.87 39.33
CA ASP A 61 12.35 -16.95 38.24
C ASP A 61 13.06 -16.71 36.90
N TYR A 62 12.85 -17.61 35.93
CA TYR A 62 13.44 -17.50 34.60
C TYR A 62 12.83 -16.39 33.76
N ILE A 63 11.64 -15.87 34.13
CA ILE A 63 11.05 -14.70 33.46
C ILE A 63 11.96 -13.47 33.57
N ASN A 64 12.73 -13.36 34.65
CA ASN A 64 13.68 -12.27 34.89
C ASN A 64 14.94 -12.38 34.00
N CYS A 65 15.13 -13.51 33.30
CA CYS A 65 16.22 -13.69 32.34
C CYS A 65 15.86 -13.20 30.93
N ILE A 66 14.62 -12.80 30.68
CA ILE A 66 14.18 -12.27 29.39
C ILE A 66 14.55 -10.79 29.31
N ILE A 67 15.54 -10.47 28.50
CA ILE A 67 16.16 -9.13 28.42
C ILE A 67 15.98 -8.46 27.06
N ASP A 68 15.43 -9.17 26.07
CA ASP A 68 15.26 -8.65 24.71
C ASP A 68 14.22 -9.49 23.96
N LEU A 69 13.51 -8.88 23.03
CA LEU A 69 12.65 -9.52 22.04
C LEU A 69 13.24 -9.27 20.64
N ARG A 70 13.33 -10.31 19.81
CA ARG A 70 13.89 -10.19 18.45
C ARG A 70 12.83 -10.43 17.39
N GLU A 71 12.91 -9.67 16.30
CA GLU A 71 12.11 -9.86 15.09
C GLU A 71 10.58 -9.91 15.35
N TYR A 72 10.12 -9.23 16.40
CA TYR A 72 8.71 -9.21 16.84
C TYR A 72 7.85 -8.22 16.04
N ASP A 73 8.47 -7.34 15.28
CA ASP A 73 7.87 -6.23 14.54
C ASP A 73 7.87 -6.46 13.02
N VAL A 74 8.39 -7.60 12.55
CA VAL A 74 8.37 -7.97 11.13
C VAL A 74 6.91 -8.20 10.69
N PRO A 75 6.38 -7.44 9.72
CA PRO A 75 5.01 -7.65 9.24
C PRO A 75 4.82 -9.07 8.70
N TYR A 76 3.68 -9.68 9.00
CA TYR A 76 3.44 -11.09 8.68
C TYR A 76 3.61 -11.42 7.19
N HIS A 77 3.11 -10.55 6.30
CA HIS A 77 3.26 -10.75 4.85
C HIS A 77 4.72 -10.68 4.40
N VAL A 78 5.55 -9.84 5.03
CA VAL A 78 7.00 -9.78 4.78
C VAL A 78 7.70 -11.03 5.31
N ARG A 79 7.36 -11.46 6.54
CA ARG A 79 7.86 -12.71 7.12
C ARG A 79 7.56 -13.91 6.21
N PHE A 80 6.32 -14.03 5.76
CA PHE A 80 5.90 -15.09 4.84
C PHE A 80 6.73 -15.06 3.54
N ALA A 81 6.89 -13.88 2.93
CA ALA A 81 7.65 -13.71 1.70
C ALA A 81 9.14 -14.09 1.86
N ILE A 82 9.77 -13.69 2.98
CA ILE A 82 11.17 -14.01 3.28
C ILE A 82 11.34 -15.51 3.52
N ASP A 83 10.57 -16.08 4.44
CA ASP A 83 10.73 -17.47 4.88
C ASP A 83 10.44 -18.48 3.76
N ASN A 84 9.54 -18.14 2.84
CA ASN A 84 9.17 -18.99 1.69
C ASN A 84 9.84 -18.59 0.37
N ASP A 85 10.74 -17.60 0.41
CA ASP A 85 11.38 -16.99 -0.77
C ASP A 85 10.40 -16.60 -1.90
N VAL A 86 9.25 -16.06 -1.53
CA VAL A 86 8.22 -15.60 -2.47
C VAL A 86 8.42 -14.11 -2.77
N ARG A 87 8.36 -13.75 -4.05
CA ARG A 87 8.51 -12.39 -4.58
C ARG A 87 7.45 -12.08 -5.63
N SER A 88 6.88 -10.88 -5.56
CA SER A 88 6.00 -10.34 -6.60
C SER A 88 6.72 -10.21 -7.95
N GLY A 89 5.99 -10.38 -9.04
CA GLY A 89 6.54 -10.29 -10.41
C GLY A 89 7.33 -11.51 -10.87
N GLN A 90 7.30 -12.61 -10.11
CA GLN A 90 7.86 -13.91 -10.51
C GLN A 90 6.72 -14.89 -10.84
N TRP A 91 7.02 -15.92 -11.63
CA TRP A 91 6.08 -16.98 -11.95
C TRP A 91 6.14 -18.11 -10.92
N TYR A 92 4.97 -18.65 -10.56
CA TYR A 92 4.85 -19.79 -9.65
C TYR A 92 3.79 -20.77 -10.17
N ASN A 93 4.07 -22.06 -10.05
CA ASN A 93 3.03 -23.07 -10.04
C ASN A 93 2.45 -23.14 -8.63
N VAL A 94 1.13 -23.01 -8.53
CA VAL A 94 0.42 -23.10 -7.25
C VAL A 94 -0.22 -24.47 -7.14
N GLY A 95 0.19 -25.23 -6.11
CA GLY A 95 -0.41 -26.51 -5.75
C GLY A 95 -1.07 -26.44 -4.38
N VAL A 96 -2.14 -27.20 -4.18
CA VAL A 96 -2.78 -27.35 -2.86
C VAL A 96 -2.70 -28.82 -2.47
N SER A 97 -2.14 -29.10 -1.29
CA SER A 97 -2.03 -30.45 -0.74
C SER A 97 -2.52 -30.45 0.70
N GLY A 98 -3.74 -30.96 0.92
CA GLY A 98 -4.40 -30.87 2.22
C GLY A 98 -4.67 -29.42 2.61
N SER A 99 -4.11 -28.98 3.74
CA SER A 99 -4.17 -27.59 4.21
C SER A 99 -3.03 -26.70 3.69
N ASP A 100 -2.04 -27.27 3.00
CA ASP A 100 -0.83 -26.56 2.63
C ASP A 100 -0.89 -26.04 1.19
N VAL A 101 -0.46 -24.79 1.00
CA VAL A 101 -0.29 -24.16 -0.31
C VAL A 101 1.18 -24.20 -0.68
N LEU A 102 1.49 -24.85 -1.80
CA LEU A 102 2.85 -25.00 -2.31
C LEU A 102 3.06 -24.05 -3.50
N LEU A 103 4.06 -23.17 -3.37
CA LEU A 103 4.45 -22.20 -4.39
C LEU A 103 5.78 -22.61 -5.00
N GLN A 104 5.75 -23.21 -6.19
CA GLN A 104 6.97 -23.62 -6.90
C GLN A 104 7.35 -22.58 -7.94
N ARG A 105 8.48 -21.88 -7.73
CA ARG A 105 8.97 -20.86 -8.66
C ARG A 105 9.30 -21.46 -10.03
N ARG A 106 8.93 -20.73 -11.09
CA ARG A 106 9.16 -21.08 -12.51
C ARG A 106 10.22 -20.16 -13.11
N GLU A 107 11.48 -20.52 -12.89
CA GLU A 107 12.64 -19.75 -13.37
C GLU A 107 12.82 -19.81 -14.89
N ASP A 108 12.18 -20.77 -15.55
CA ASP A 108 12.13 -20.91 -17.01
C ASP A 108 11.30 -19.80 -17.68
N LEU A 109 10.40 -19.14 -16.94
CA LEU A 109 9.58 -18.03 -17.44
C LEU A 109 10.22 -16.69 -17.07
N LEU A 110 10.99 -16.14 -18.02
CA LEU A 110 11.73 -14.88 -17.82
C LEU A 110 10.88 -13.63 -18.09
N GLN A 111 9.98 -13.69 -19.07
CA GLN A 111 9.12 -12.58 -19.45
C GLN A 111 8.06 -12.36 -18.36
N ARG A 112 7.85 -11.11 -17.95
CA ARG A 112 6.80 -10.76 -16.98
C ARG A 112 5.42 -10.88 -17.62
N ALA A 113 4.41 -11.16 -16.80
CA ALA A 113 3.03 -11.05 -17.24
C ALA A 113 2.69 -9.60 -17.60
N GLU A 114 1.88 -9.43 -18.65
CA GLU A 114 1.24 -8.16 -18.96
C GLU A 114 0.01 -7.99 -18.07
N VAL A 115 -0.21 -6.78 -17.60
CA VAL A 115 -1.36 -6.41 -16.77
C VAL A 115 -2.01 -5.18 -17.40
N HIS A 116 -3.33 -5.09 -17.34
CA HIS A 116 -4.05 -3.89 -17.73
C HIS A 116 -3.66 -2.74 -16.78
N VAL A 117 -3.17 -1.65 -17.36
CA VAL A 117 -2.77 -0.44 -16.64
C VAL A 117 -3.73 0.68 -16.99
N CYS A 118 -4.35 1.27 -15.96
CA CYS A 118 -5.19 2.45 -16.10
C CYS A 118 -4.50 3.65 -15.46
N ALA A 119 -4.04 4.60 -16.26
CA ALA A 119 -3.62 5.91 -15.77
C ALA A 119 -4.79 6.87 -15.85
N PHE A 120 -5.14 7.58 -14.78
CA PHE A 120 -6.24 8.55 -14.79
C PHE A 120 -5.90 9.82 -14.03
N ASP A 121 -6.63 10.88 -14.36
CA ASP A 121 -6.54 12.21 -13.79
C ASP A 121 -7.94 12.86 -13.83
N ILE A 122 -8.30 13.59 -12.78
CA ILE A 122 -9.59 14.28 -12.69
C ILE A 122 -9.44 15.79 -12.79
N GLU A 123 -10.42 16.41 -13.43
CA GLU A 123 -10.62 17.84 -13.37
C GLU A 123 -11.87 18.14 -12.55
N THR A 124 -11.79 19.14 -11.68
CA THR A 124 -12.88 19.52 -10.78
C THR A 124 -13.21 21.00 -10.93
N THR A 125 -14.43 21.37 -10.58
CA THR A 125 -14.74 22.78 -10.34
C THR A 125 -13.91 23.30 -9.15
N LYS A 126 -13.76 24.62 -9.08
CA LYS A 126 -13.22 25.28 -7.90
C LYS A 126 -13.68 26.72 -7.82
N LEU A 127 -13.79 27.23 -6.59
CA LEU A 127 -14.01 28.65 -6.38
C LEU A 127 -12.79 29.49 -6.80
N PRO A 128 -12.98 30.74 -7.26
CA PRO A 128 -11.89 31.65 -7.54
C PRO A 128 -10.95 31.80 -6.33
N LEU A 129 -9.64 31.69 -6.58
CA LEU A 129 -8.58 31.84 -5.56
C LEU A 129 -8.63 30.83 -4.40
N LYS A 130 -9.34 29.70 -4.55
CA LYS A 130 -9.35 28.60 -3.58
C LYS A 130 -8.92 27.28 -4.21
N PHE A 131 -8.55 26.33 -3.35
CA PHE A 131 -8.42 24.93 -3.72
C PHE A 131 -9.81 24.28 -3.89
N PRO A 132 -9.94 23.25 -4.72
CA PRO A 132 -11.17 22.47 -4.82
C PRO A 132 -11.55 21.83 -3.48
N ASP A 133 -12.84 21.74 -3.21
CA ASP A 133 -13.39 21.10 -2.01
C ASP A 133 -14.55 20.18 -2.38
N ALA A 134 -14.36 18.87 -2.19
CA ALA A 134 -15.33 17.86 -2.55
C ALA A 134 -16.68 17.95 -1.79
N GLU A 135 -16.83 18.78 -0.74
CA GLU A 135 -18.16 19.05 -0.17
C GLU A 135 -19.10 19.78 -1.15
N TYR A 136 -18.56 20.68 -1.98
CA TYR A 136 -19.38 21.56 -2.81
C TYR A 136 -18.89 21.73 -4.25
N ASP A 137 -17.64 21.40 -4.56
CA ASP A 137 -17.14 21.31 -5.92
C ASP A 137 -17.50 19.94 -6.53
N SER A 138 -17.62 19.92 -7.86
CA SER A 138 -17.99 18.73 -8.63
C SER A 138 -16.84 18.26 -9.53
N VAL A 139 -16.83 16.98 -9.87
CA VAL A 139 -15.98 16.45 -10.94
C VAL A 139 -16.53 16.91 -12.28
N MET A 140 -15.73 17.65 -13.04
CA MET A 140 -16.10 18.12 -14.37
C MET A 140 -15.67 17.15 -15.47
N MET A 141 -14.53 16.50 -15.32
CA MET A 141 -14.01 15.53 -16.29
C MET A 141 -13.19 14.44 -15.60
N ILE A 142 -13.18 13.24 -16.18
CA ILE A 142 -12.21 12.19 -15.86
C ILE A 142 -11.53 11.79 -17.16
N SER A 143 -10.24 12.03 -17.25
CA SER A 143 -9.40 11.58 -18.35
C SER A 143 -8.63 10.34 -17.92
N TYR A 144 -8.50 9.35 -18.80
CA TYR A 144 -7.77 8.14 -18.49
C TYR A 144 -7.29 7.42 -19.73
N MET A 145 -6.23 6.63 -19.56
CA MET A 145 -5.68 5.77 -20.60
C MET A 145 -5.61 4.33 -20.08
N ILE A 146 -6.11 3.40 -20.89
CA ILE A 146 -6.00 1.96 -20.64
C ILE A 146 -5.17 1.36 -21.77
N ASP A 147 -3.99 0.86 -21.42
CA ASP A 147 -3.06 0.19 -22.35
C ASP A 147 -2.84 0.95 -23.68
N GLY A 148 -2.77 2.29 -23.60
CA GLY A 148 -2.54 3.18 -24.75
C GLY A 148 -3.80 3.77 -25.38
N GLN A 149 -5.00 3.23 -25.13
CA GLN A 149 -6.25 3.85 -25.58
C GLN A 149 -6.70 4.91 -24.58
N GLY A 150 -6.84 6.16 -25.04
CA GLY A 150 -7.37 7.27 -24.25
C GLY A 150 -8.89 7.30 -24.21
N TYR A 151 -9.42 7.80 -23.09
CA TYR A 151 -10.83 8.01 -22.84
C TYR A 151 -11.01 9.31 -22.05
N LEU A 152 -12.13 9.98 -22.28
CA LEU A 152 -12.49 11.19 -21.57
C LEU A 152 -13.99 11.17 -21.29
N ILE A 153 -14.38 11.23 -20.02
CA ILE A 153 -15.78 11.35 -19.62
C ILE A 153 -16.03 12.80 -19.17
N ILE A 154 -17.08 13.42 -19.69
CA ILE A 154 -17.36 14.86 -19.48
C ILE A 154 -18.71 15.05 -18.84
N ASN A 155 -18.75 15.79 -17.72
CA ASN A 155 -19.97 16.26 -17.09
C ASN A 155 -20.49 17.53 -17.80
N ARG A 156 -21.65 17.41 -18.46
CA ARG A 156 -22.31 18.49 -19.21
C ARG A 156 -23.02 19.53 -18.32
N GLU A 157 -23.12 19.31 -17.00
CA GLU A 157 -23.51 20.38 -16.06
C GLU A 157 -22.42 21.45 -15.92
N CYS A 158 -21.15 21.07 -16.12
CA CYS A 158 -20.00 21.97 -15.99
C CYS A 158 -19.52 22.50 -17.34
N VAL A 159 -19.51 21.64 -18.36
CA VAL A 159 -19.03 22.00 -19.70
C VAL A 159 -20.19 22.54 -20.53
N GLY A 160 -19.97 23.53 -21.39
CA GLY A 160 -21.04 24.17 -22.17
C GLY A 160 -21.51 23.41 -23.41
N GLU A 161 -20.60 22.70 -24.09
CA GLU A 161 -20.87 21.97 -25.34
C GLU A 161 -20.34 20.51 -25.32
N ASP A 162 -20.93 19.66 -26.14
CA ASP A 162 -20.44 18.28 -26.35
C ASP A 162 -19.06 18.34 -27.00
N ILE A 163 -18.13 17.51 -26.52
CA ILE A 163 -16.80 17.39 -27.11
C ILE A 163 -16.75 16.11 -27.95
N GLU A 164 -16.24 16.23 -29.18
CA GLU A 164 -16.02 15.10 -30.09
C GLU A 164 -14.75 14.32 -29.71
N ASP A 165 -14.63 13.09 -30.23
CA ASP A 165 -13.39 12.31 -30.14
C ASP A 165 -12.19 13.13 -30.62
N LEU A 166 -11.07 13.06 -29.90
CA LEU A 166 -9.91 13.91 -30.14
C LEU A 166 -8.61 13.12 -30.11
N GLU A 167 -7.57 13.72 -30.69
CA GLU A 167 -6.21 13.21 -30.65
C GLU A 167 -5.27 14.22 -30.01
N TYR A 168 -4.46 13.75 -29.07
CA TYR A 168 -3.36 14.48 -28.47
C TYR A 168 -2.12 13.59 -28.44
N THR A 169 -1.32 13.70 -29.50
CA THR A 169 -0.07 12.94 -29.67
C THR A 169 1.11 13.90 -29.57
N PRO A 170 1.62 14.21 -28.36
CA PRO A 170 2.70 15.19 -28.19
C PRO A 170 4.03 14.74 -28.80
N LYS A 171 4.24 13.43 -28.93
CA LYS A 171 5.36 12.80 -29.65
C LYS A 171 4.91 11.49 -30.30
N PRO A 172 5.58 11.00 -31.35
CA PRO A 172 5.24 9.73 -31.99
C PRO A 172 5.23 8.52 -31.04
N GLU A 173 6.08 8.50 -30.02
CA GLU A 173 6.10 7.44 -29.01
C GLU A 173 4.98 7.55 -27.94
N PHE A 174 4.19 8.63 -27.96
CA PHE A 174 3.12 8.92 -27.00
C PHE A 174 1.81 9.21 -27.75
N GLU A 175 1.33 8.22 -28.51
CA GLU A 175 0.02 8.27 -29.18
C GLU A 175 -1.11 8.42 -28.15
N GLY A 176 -2.03 9.36 -28.42
CA GLY A 176 -3.11 9.69 -27.50
C GLY A 176 -4.42 9.91 -28.24
N HIS A 177 -5.05 8.82 -28.70
CA HIS A 177 -6.40 8.87 -29.26
C HIS A 177 -7.43 8.74 -28.14
N PHE A 178 -8.33 9.72 -28.01
CA PHE A 178 -9.32 9.79 -26.93
C PHE A 178 -10.73 9.57 -27.46
N ARG A 179 -11.39 8.55 -26.91
CA ARG A 179 -12.84 8.35 -27.06
C ARG A 179 -13.57 9.17 -26.01
N VAL A 180 -14.42 10.09 -26.44
CA VAL A 180 -15.10 11.04 -25.57
C VAL A 180 -16.52 10.58 -25.28
N LYS A 181 -16.90 10.63 -24.00
CA LYS A 181 -18.25 10.33 -23.53
C LYS A 181 -18.81 11.52 -22.78
N ASN A 182 -19.65 12.28 -23.47
CA ASN A 182 -20.46 13.34 -22.88
C ASN A 182 -21.61 12.72 -22.08
N VAL A 183 -21.73 13.06 -20.80
CA VAL A 183 -22.80 12.58 -19.91
C VAL A 183 -23.54 13.75 -19.28
N ALA A 184 -24.82 13.55 -18.96
CA ALA A 184 -25.70 14.64 -18.54
C ALA A 184 -25.24 15.35 -17.26
N ASP A 185 -24.73 14.59 -16.28
CA ASP A 185 -24.45 15.05 -14.93
C ASP A 185 -23.24 14.33 -14.29
N GLU A 186 -22.85 14.77 -13.08
CA GLU A 186 -21.75 14.16 -12.30
C GLU A 186 -22.02 12.69 -11.96
N VAL A 187 -23.28 12.33 -11.67
CA VAL A 187 -23.66 10.95 -11.34
C VAL A 187 -23.43 10.02 -12.54
N GLY A 188 -23.82 10.46 -13.73
CA GLY A 188 -23.58 9.77 -14.99
C GLY A 188 -22.09 9.60 -15.27
N LEU A 189 -21.27 10.59 -14.90
CA LEU A 189 -19.82 10.54 -15.05
C LEU A 189 -19.21 9.48 -14.13
N LEU A 190 -19.55 9.50 -12.84
CA LEU A 190 -19.05 8.53 -11.86
C LEU A 190 -19.49 7.10 -12.21
N LYS A 191 -20.75 6.90 -12.59
CA LYS A 191 -21.25 5.58 -13.02
C LYS A 191 -20.58 5.09 -14.30
N ALA A 192 -20.34 5.98 -15.27
CA ALA A 192 -19.65 5.61 -16.50
C ALA A 192 -18.20 5.19 -16.23
N TRP A 193 -17.51 5.91 -15.33
CA TRP A 193 -16.16 5.58 -14.89
C TRP A 193 -16.10 4.23 -14.19
N PHE A 194 -16.88 4.03 -13.13
CA PHE A 194 -16.87 2.77 -12.36
C PHE A 194 -17.27 1.56 -13.21
N SER A 195 -18.30 1.70 -14.05
CA SER A 195 -18.73 0.64 -14.97
C SER A 195 -17.62 0.22 -15.93
N HIS A 196 -16.87 1.19 -16.48
CA HIS A 196 -15.78 0.86 -17.38
C HIS A 196 -14.60 0.20 -16.64
N MET A 197 -14.28 0.63 -15.42
CA MET A 197 -13.28 -0.03 -14.58
C MET A 197 -13.66 -1.47 -14.22
N GLN A 198 -14.94 -1.75 -13.97
CA GLN A 198 -15.46 -3.10 -13.74
C GLN A 198 -15.38 -3.98 -14.99
N GLU A 199 -15.54 -3.41 -16.19
CA GLU A 199 -15.42 -4.10 -17.46
C GLU A 199 -13.97 -4.50 -17.75
N VAL A 200 -13.05 -3.53 -17.70
CA VAL A 200 -11.65 -3.71 -18.12
C VAL A 200 -10.74 -4.29 -17.03
N LYS A 201 -11.15 -4.18 -15.75
CA LYS A 201 -10.48 -4.76 -14.57
C LYS A 201 -8.96 -4.48 -14.53
N PRO A 202 -8.52 -3.20 -14.48
CA PRO A 202 -7.10 -2.86 -14.38
C PRO A 202 -6.44 -3.50 -13.17
N GLY A 203 -5.29 -4.14 -13.38
CA GLY A 203 -4.46 -4.64 -12.29
C GLY A 203 -3.65 -3.54 -11.61
N ILE A 204 -3.41 -2.44 -12.34
CA ILE A 204 -2.65 -1.28 -11.87
C ILE A 204 -3.43 -0.01 -12.21
N TYR A 205 -3.56 0.87 -11.22
CA TYR A 205 -4.04 2.23 -11.36
C TYR A 205 -2.88 3.19 -11.14
N VAL A 206 -2.73 4.17 -12.01
CA VAL A 206 -1.66 5.18 -11.96
C VAL A 206 -2.29 6.55 -11.88
N THR A 207 -1.77 7.39 -10.99
CA THR A 207 -2.16 8.81 -10.86
C THR A 207 -0.91 9.66 -10.65
N TYR A 208 -1.08 10.97 -10.60
CA TYR A 208 -0.06 11.90 -10.13
C TYR A 208 -0.59 12.71 -8.96
N ASN A 209 -0.11 12.43 -7.74
CA ASN A 209 -0.62 12.99 -6.49
C ASN A 209 -2.08 12.56 -6.17
N GLY A 210 -2.53 11.44 -6.73
CA GLY A 210 -3.91 10.97 -6.59
C GLY A 210 -4.26 10.46 -5.20
N ASP A 211 -3.29 10.05 -4.38
CA ASP A 211 -3.54 9.69 -2.98
C ASP A 211 -4.05 10.90 -2.16
N PHE A 212 -3.64 12.11 -2.52
CA PHE A 212 -3.98 13.34 -1.81
C PHE A 212 -5.08 14.18 -2.48
N PHE A 213 -5.43 13.89 -3.73
CA PHE A 213 -6.41 14.65 -4.48
C PHE A 213 -7.45 13.76 -5.17
N ASP A 214 -7.08 13.09 -6.27
CA ASP A 214 -8.01 12.40 -7.17
C ASP A 214 -8.89 11.38 -6.46
N TRP A 215 -8.28 10.45 -5.72
CA TRP A 215 -9.00 9.37 -5.05
C TRP A 215 -9.90 9.86 -3.92
N PRO A 216 -9.44 10.66 -2.94
CA PRO A 216 -10.32 11.18 -1.90
C PRO A 216 -11.45 12.04 -2.46
N PHE A 217 -11.20 12.81 -3.53
CA PHE A 217 -12.22 13.62 -4.18
C PHE A 217 -13.29 12.73 -4.80
N LEU A 218 -12.89 11.73 -5.61
CA LEU A 218 -13.81 10.74 -6.20
C LEU A 218 -14.61 9.97 -5.15
N GLU A 219 -13.97 9.49 -4.08
CA GLU A 219 -14.63 8.73 -3.01
C GLU A 219 -15.74 9.57 -2.36
N LYS A 220 -15.44 10.84 -2.06
CA LYS A 220 -16.36 11.75 -1.40
C LYS A 220 -17.51 12.20 -2.31
N ARG A 221 -17.23 12.48 -3.58
CA ARG A 221 -18.27 12.81 -4.58
C ARG A 221 -19.16 11.61 -4.88
N ALA A 222 -18.60 10.40 -4.98
CA ALA A 222 -19.39 9.18 -5.08
C ALA A 222 -20.31 9.00 -3.85
N ALA A 223 -19.77 9.17 -2.64
CA ALA A 223 -20.55 9.06 -1.41
C ALA A 223 -21.68 10.09 -1.33
N HIS A 224 -21.46 11.33 -1.79
CA HIS A 224 -22.49 12.37 -1.88
C HIS A 224 -23.70 11.92 -2.71
N HIS A 225 -23.46 11.15 -3.78
CA HIS A 225 -24.48 10.59 -4.66
C HIS A 225 -24.97 9.19 -4.24
N GLY A 226 -24.63 8.74 -3.03
CA GLY A 226 -25.02 7.43 -2.51
C GLY A 226 -24.29 6.24 -3.12
N ILE A 227 -23.19 6.47 -3.83
CA ILE A 227 -22.35 5.44 -4.44
C ILE A 227 -21.17 5.15 -3.51
N LYS A 228 -20.93 3.87 -3.21
CA LYS A 228 -19.77 3.46 -2.41
C LYS A 228 -18.66 2.95 -3.30
N MET A 229 -17.60 3.76 -3.46
CA MET A 229 -16.47 3.45 -4.33
C MET A 229 -15.84 2.06 -4.06
N ASN A 230 -15.76 1.65 -2.79
CA ASN A 230 -15.27 0.32 -2.42
C ASN A 230 -16.16 -0.82 -2.95
N GLU A 231 -17.48 -0.65 -2.95
CA GLU A 231 -18.40 -1.67 -3.49
C GLU A 231 -18.32 -1.72 -5.03
N GLU A 232 -18.00 -0.60 -5.68
CA GLU A 232 -17.88 -0.52 -7.15
C GLU A 232 -16.54 -1.08 -7.66
N ILE A 233 -15.41 -0.65 -7.09
CA ILE A 233 -14.07 -0.93 -7.63
C ILE A 233 -13.06 -1.37 -6.56
N GLY A 234 -13.50 -1.65 -5.33
CA GLY A 234 -12.65 -2.22 -4.27
C GLY A 234 -11.63 -1.26 -3.64
N PHE A 235 -11.59 -0.01 -4.08
CA PHE A 235 -10.74 1.03 -3.51
C PHE A 235 -11.38 1.66 -2.28
N GLN A 236 -10.55 1.89 -1.26
CA GLN A 236 -10.92 2.61 -0.06
C GLN A 236 -9.78 3.53 0.34
N CYS A 237 -10.10 4.78 0.64
CA CYS A 237 -9.10 5.73 1.08
C CYS A 237 -8.96 5.73 2.61
N ASP A 238 -7.73 5.58 3.09
CA ASP A 238 -7.42 5.62 4.52
C ASP A 238 -7.06 7.05 4.91
N SER A 239 -7.98 7.71 5.61
CA SER A 239 -7.80 9.09 6.07
C SER A 239 -6.67 9.26 7.11
N ASN A 240 -6.21 8.17 7.75
CA ASN A 240 -5.09 8.24 8.70
C ASN A 240 -3.73 8.15 8.02
N GLN A 241 -3.61 7.30 7.01
CA GLN A 241 -2.35 7.10 6.26
C GLN A 241 -2.23 8.04 5.06
N GLY A 242 -3.36 8.57 4.57
CA GLY A 242 -3.40 9.46 3.40
C GLY A 242 -3.17 8.71 2.08
N GLU A 243 -3.56 7.44 2.01
CA GLU A 243 -3.40 6.59 0.81
C GLU A 243 -4.71 5.90 0.45
N CYS A 244 -4.95 5.71 -0.85
CA CYS A 244 -6.09 4.97 -1.36
C CYS A 244 -5.66 3.61 -1.91
N ARG A 245 -6.23 2.53 -1.35
CA ARG A 245 -5.77 1.16 -1.60
C ARG A 245 -6.92 0.22 -1.94
N ALA A 246 -6.61 -0.82 -2.72
CA ALA A 246 -7.51 -1.92 -3.03
C ALA A 246 -6.84 -3.27 -2.74
N LYS A 247 -7.64 -4.33 -2.59
CA LYS A 247 -7.12 -5.69 -2.34
C LYS A 247 -6.55 -6.37 -3.59
N PHE A 248 -7.11 -6.06 -4.75
CA PHE A 248 -6.87 -6.81 -5.99
C PHE A 248 -6.15 -6.00 -7.08
N SER A 249 -6.00 -4.68 -6.88
CA SER A 249 -5.28 -3.80 -7.79
C SER A 249 -4.28 -2.96 -7.01
N CYS A 250 -3.16 -2.65 -7.64
CA CYS A 250 -2.16 -1.74 -7.09
C CYS A 250 -2.47 -0.30 -7.51
N HIS A 251 -2.40 0.62 -6.56
CA HIS A 251 -2.29 2.05 -6.87
C HIS A 251 -0.82 2.44 -6.90
N LEU A 252 -0.37 3.05 -8.00
CA LEU A 252 0.94 3.62 -8.17
C LEU A 252 0.82 5.13 -8.35
N ASP A 253 0.97 5.88 -7.26
CA ASP A 253 1.07 7.34 -7.33
C ASP A 253 2.48 7.74 -7.81
N CYS A 254 2.56 8.25 -9.04
CA CYS A 254 3.81 8.69 -9.65
C CYS A 254 4.51 9.79 -8.82
N PHE A 255 3.76 10.60 -8.08
CA PHE A 255 4.34 11.67 -7.27
C PHE A 255 5.19 11.14 -6.11
N ALA A 256 4.84 9.97 -5.57
CA ALA A 256 5.65 9.28 -4.57
C ALA A 256 7.02 8.87 -5.13
N TRP A 257 7.05 8.36 -6.38
CA TRP A 257 8.29 8.06 -7.08
C TRP A 257 9.09 9.33 -7.39
N VAL A 258 8.42 10.41 -7.83
CA VAL A 258 9.08 11.70 -8.11
C VAL A 258 9.82 12.20 -6.87
N LYS A 259 9.15 12.23 -5.71
CA LYS A 259 9.77 12.68 -4.46
C LYS A 259 10.94 11.83 -3.99
N ARG A 260 10.87 10.51 -4.19
CA ARG A 260 11.81 9.55 -3.60
C ARG A 260 12.99 9.25 -4.51
N ASP A 261 12.74 9.00 -5.79
CA ASP A 261 13.67 8.30 -6.68
C ASP A 261 14.01 9.08 -7.97
N SER A 262 13.34 10.20 -8.28
CA SER A 262 13.56 10.90 -9.56
C SER A 262 14.85 11.72 -9.62
N TYR A 263 15.45 12.04 -8.48
CA TYR A 263 16.59 12.97 -8.35
C TYR A 263 16.33 14.37 -8.92
N LEU A 264 15.07 14.76 -9.12
CA LEU A 264 14.68 16.10 -9.51
C LEU A 264 14.74 17.06 -8.30
N PRO A 265 15.01 18.36 -8.52
CA PRO A 265 14.93 19.36 -7.46
C PRO A 265 13.51 19.47 -6.92
N GLN A 266 13.41 19.83 -5.63
CA GLN A 266 12.14 20.11 -4.94
C GLN A 266 11.62 21.51 -5.24
#